data_AF-A0AAU4XG07-F1
#
_entry.id   AF-A0AAU4XG07-F1
#
_cell.length_a   1.000
_cell.length_b   1.000
_cell.length_c   1.000
_cell.angle_alpha   90.00
_cell.angle_beta   90.00
_cell.angle_gamma   90.00
#
_symmetry.space_group_name_H-M   'P 1'
#
loop_
_entity.id
_entity.type
_entity.pdbx_description
1 polymer ?
#
loop_
_entity_poly.entity_id
_entity_poly.type
_entity_poly.pdbx_seq_one_letter_code
_entity_poly.pdbx_strand_id
1 'polypeptide(L)'
;MSEQDNQAVHHPAVVAHHQSRAGDVQLRVADAITKFAGSMPFVYIHAVAFALWMLFFEANPWPTLTLVVSLEAIFLSAFVMIGQNRQAAFQQIKADHDFVEQELELKTNTELTRAIHAMTTELHSRLIEDRAEK
;
A
#
# COMPACT_ATOMS: atom_id res chain seq x y z
N MET A 1 -19.27 -29.61 38.06
CA MET A 1 -17.89 -30.01 38.37
C MET A 1 -17.28 -30.46 37.05
N SER A 2 -17.03 -29.54 36.12
CA SER A 2 -15.74 -28.84 35.89
C SER A 2 -14.63 -29.78 35.41
N GLU A 3 -14.72 -30.19 34.15
CA GLU A 3 -13.55 -30.58 33.34
C GLU A 3 -13.63 -29.83 32.01
N GLN A 4 -13.07 -28.61 32.04
CA GLN A 4 -12.63 -27.90 30.85
C GLN A 4 -11.33 -28.59 30.39
N ASP A 5 -11.43 -29.56 29.47
CA ASP A 5 -10.26 -30.05 28.75
C ASP A 5 -9.89 -29.01 27.69
N ASN A 6 -8.98 -28.12 28.08
CA ASN A 6 -8.34 -27.11 27.27
C ASN A 6 -7.43 -27.79 26.24
N GLN A 7 -8.02 -28.38 25.20
CA GLN A 7 -7.29 -28.73 23.99
C GLN A 7 -6.87 -27.43 23.30
N ALA A 8 -5.67 -26.99 23.63
CA ALA A 8 -4.92 -25.98 22.91
C ALA A 8 -4.77 -26.45 21.45
N VAL A 9 -5.72 -26.04 20.61
CA VAL A 9 -5.66 -26.14 19.16
C VAL A 9 -4.54 -25.19 18.73
N HIS A 10 -3.31 -25.67 18.75
CA HIS A 10 -2.21 -25.01 18.08
C HIS A 10 -2.53 -25.03 16.58
N HIS A 11 -3.07 -23.91 16.10
CA HIS A 11 -3.45 -23.69 14.71
C HIS A 11 -2.27 -24.02 13.80
N PRO A 12 -2.44 -24.78 12.69
CA PRO A 12 -1.36 -25.12 11.75
C PRO A 12 -0.70 -23.89 11.08
N ALA A 13 -1.26 -22.69 11.29
CA ALA A 13 -0.64 -21.42 10.93
C ALA A 13 0.63 -21.09 11.76
N VAL A 14 0.82 -21.73 12.92
CA VAL A 14 2.02 -21.55 13.76
C VAL A 14 3.19 -22.44 13.31
N VAL A 15 2.93 -23.51 12.55
CA VAL A 15 3.99 -24.40 12.00
C VAL A 15 4.62 -23.79 10.73
N ALA A 16 3.93 -22.86 10.06
CA ALA A 16 4.49 -22.08 8.96
C ALA A 16 5.55 -21.06 9.41
N HIS A 17 5.74 -20.88 10.72
CA HIS A 17 6.61 -19.84 11.29
C HIS A 17 8.10 -20.21 11.36
N HIS A 18 8.53 -21.37 10.82
CA HIS A 18 9.92 -21.85 10.99
C HIS A 18 10.75 -22.09 9.72
N GLN A 19 10.23 -21.91 8.49
CA GLN A 19 11.01 -22.17 7.27
C GLN A 19 11.80 -20.97 6.72
N SER A 20 11.52 -19.75 7.17
CA SER A 20 12.01 -18.54 6.47
C SER A 20 13.11 -17.77 7.20
N ARG A 21 14.02 -18.41 7.94
CA ARG A 21 15.11 -17.65 8.61
C ARG A 21 16.09 -16.97 7.63
N ALA A 22 16.28 -17.55 6.44
CA ALA A 22 17.06 -16.92 5.36
C ALA A 22 16.20 -15.94 4.54
N GLY A 23 14.93 -16.29 4.32
CA GLY A 23 13.95 -15.44 3.63
C GLY A 23 13.63 -14.16 4.40
N ASP A 24 13.55 -14.20 5.72
CA ASP A 24 13.19 -13.03 6.54
C ASP A 24 14.27 -11.97 6.49
N VAL A 25 15.56 -12.34 6.53
CA VAL A 25 16.65 -11.37 6.43
C VAL A 25 16.75 -10.79 5.01
N GLN A 26 16.71 -11.64 3.97
CA GLN A 26 16.77 -11.17 2.59
C GLN A 26 15.55 -10.33 2.21
N LEU A 27 14.36 -10.72 2.66
CA LEU A 27 13.11 -9.98 2.45
C LEU A 27 13.10 -8.67 3.23
N ARG A 28 13.60 -8.65 4.48
CA ARG A 28 13.75 -7.41 5.26
C ARG A 28 14.78 -6.47 4.67
N VAL A 29 15.88 -6.99 4.14
CA VAL A 29 16.89 -6.19 3.43
C VAL A 29 16.32 -5.68 2.11
N ALA A 30 15.62 -6.51 1.34
CA ALA A 30 14.92 -6.08 0.14
C ALA A 30 13.87 -5.01 0.44
N ASP A 31 13.12 -5.15 1.53
CA ASP A 31 12.13 -4.18 1.99
C ASP A 31 12.77 -2.87 2.45
N ALA A 32 13.89 -2.96 3.18
CA ALA A 32 14.65 -1.80 3.63
C ALA A 32 15.27 -1.04 2.44
N ILE A 33 15.88 -1.75 1.50
CA ILE A 33 16.44 -1.17 0.27
C ILE A 33 15.33 -0.54 -0.57
N THR A 34 14.20 -1.22 -0.74
CA THR A 34 13.04 -0.71 -1.47
C THR A 34 12.51 0.59 -0.84
N LYS A 35 12.37 0.61 0.50
CA LYS A 35 11.92 1.81 1.23
C LYS A 35 12.94 2.94 1.19
N PHE A 36 14.22 2.62 1.20
CA PHE A 36 15.33 3.58 1.14
C PHE A 36 15.48 4.18 -0.27
N ALA A 37 15.44 3.36 -1.33
CA ALA A 37 15.52 3.78 -2.72
C ALA A 37 14.33 4.65 -3.16
N GLY A 38 13.15 4.44 -2.57
CA GLY A 38 11.98 5.29 -2.80
C GLY A 38 11.95 6.60 -2.01
N SER A 39 13.01 6.94 -1.27
CA SER A 39 13.01 8.05 -0.31
C SER A 39 13.98 9.18 -0.70
N MET A 40 13.57 10.44 -0.49
CA MET A 40 14.39 11.65 -0.70
C MET A 40 15.78 11.66 0.00
N PRO A 41 15.97 11.07 1.20
CA PRO A 41 17.28 11.00 1.87
C PRO A 41 18.40 10.36 1.03
N PHE A 42 18.05 9.37 0.20
CA PHE A 42 19.02 8.68 -0.65
C PHE A 42 19.73 9.66 -1.60
N VAL A 43 18.97 10.56 -2.23
CA VAL A 43 19.49 11.56 -3.16
C VAL A 43 20.46 12.51 -2.46
N TYR A 44 20.15 12.94 -1.24
CA TYR A 44 21.02 13.83 -0.47
C TYR A 44 22.33 13.15 -0.06
N ILE A 45 22.28 11.88 0.37
CA ILE A 45 23.49 11.12 0.71
C ILE A 45 24.39 10.96 -0.52
N HIS A 46 23.82 10.59 -1.67
CA HIS A 46 24.56 10.47 -2.93
C HIS A 46 25.17 11.80 -3.36
N ALA A 47 24.41 12.89 -3.33
CA ALA A 47 24.91 14.21 -3.69
C ALA A 47 26.10 14.65 -2.81
N VAL A 48 26.02 14.42 -1.49
CA VAL A 48 27.11 14.75 -0.55
C VAL A 48 28.31 13.83 -0.77
N ALA A 49 28.09 12.53 -0.99
CA ALA A 49 29.16 11.57 -1.26
C ALA A 49 29.93 11.94 -2.54
N PHE A 50 29.22 12.25 -3.64
CA PHE A 50 29.84 12.71 -4.88
C PHE A 50 30.59 14.04 -4.71
N ALA A 51 30.01 15.00 -3.98
CA ALA A 51 30.67 16.29 -3.72
C ALA A 51 31.95 16.11 -2.90
N LEU A 52 31.90 15.32 -1.82
CA LEU A 52 33.07 15.01 -0.99
C LEU A 52 34.12 14.24 -1.79
N TRP A 53 33.72 13.27 -2.60
CA TRP A 53 34.66 12.48 -3.40
C TRP A 53 35.38 13.33 -4.45
N MET A 54 34.64 14.17 -5.20
CA MET A 54 35.23 15.09 -6.17
C MET A 54 36.23 16.07 -5.56
N LEU A 55 36.01 16.49 -4.31
CA LEU A 55 36.88 17.45 -3.62
C LEU A 55 38.16 16.81 -3.05
N PHE A 56 38.13 15.54 -2.66
CA PHE A 56 39.20 14.92 -1.88
C PHE A 56 39.99 13.81 -2.59
N PHE A 57 39.43 13.15 -3.61
CA PHE A 57 39.99 11.89 -4.12
C PHE A 57 40.44 11.89 -5.59
N GLU A 58 40.27 12.99 -6.34
CA GLU A 58 40.48 12.95 -7.79
C GLU A 58 41.82 13.55 -8.24
N ALA A 59 42.74 12.68 -8.70
CA ALA A 59 43.99 13.04 -9.37
C ALA A 59 44.06 12.60 -10.85
N ASN A 60 43.14 11.74 -11.35
CA ASN A 60 43.17 11.29 -12.75
C ASN A 60 41.77 10.86 -13.29
N PRO A 61 41.02 11.69 -14.04
CA PRO A 61 39.59 11.84 -13.74
C PRO A 61 38.52 11.10 -14.59
N TRP A 62 38.80 10.33 -15.65
CA TRP A 62 37.73 10.15 -16.69
C TRP A 62 37.25 8.73 -17.05
N PRO A 63 38.08 7.69 -17.27
CA PRO A 63 37.56 6.43 -17.84
C PRO A 63 36.91 5.50 -16.82
N THR A 64 37.50 5.37 -15.62
CA THR A 64 37.07 4.38 -14.62
C THR A 64 35.84 4.84 -13.85
N LEU A 65 35.73 6.13 -13.54
CA LEU A 65 34.58 6.70 -12.83
C LEU A 65 33.28 6.53 -13.62
N THR A 66 33.30 6.91 -14.90
CA THR A 66 32.12 6.83 -15.77
C THR A 66 31.62 5.38 -15.90
N LEU A 67 32.54 4.42 -15.87
CA LEU A 67 32.23 3.00 -15.94
C LEU A 67 31.60 2.48 -14.63
N VAL A 68 32.14 2.86 -13.47
CA VAL A 68 31.57 2.48 -12.17
C VAL A 68 30.23 3.16 -11.92
N VAL A 69 30.13 4.47 -12.19
CA VAL A 69 28.90 5.25 -12.01
C VAL A 69 27.80 4.79 -12.96
N SER A 70 28.12 4.43 -14.21
CA SER A 70 27.10 3.89 -15.13
C SER A 70 26.56 2.54 -14.64
N LEU A 71 27.42 1.67 -14.12
CA LEU A 71 26.99 0.41 -13.51
C LEU A 71 26.10 0.67 -12.27
N GLU A 72 26.51 1.58 -11.39
CA GLU A 72 25.73 1.95 -10.21
C GLU A 72 24.37 2.55 -10.60
N ALA A 73 24.31 3.41 -11.61
CA ALA A 73 23.07 4.01 -12.11
C ALA A 73 22.08 2.96 -12.63
N ILE A 74 22.55 1.90 -13.30
CA ILE A 74 21.69 0.78 -13.74
C ILE A 74 21.09 0.06 -12.52
N PHE A 75 21.90 -0.23 -11.50
CA PHE A 75 21.41 -0.84 -10.26
C PHE A 75 20.39 0.06 -9.56
N LEU A 76 20.66 1.36 -9.44
CA LEU A 76 19.75 2.31 -8.82
C LEU A 76 18.43 2.42 -9.58
N SER A 77 18.48 2.48 -10.91
CA SER A 77 17.27 2.48 -11.75
C SER A 77 16.44 1.21 -11.54
N ALA A 78 17.10 0.04 -11.49
CA ALA A 78 16.42 -1.22 -11.21
C ALA A 78 15.79 -1.24 -9.79
N PHE A 79 16.51 -0.76 -8.77
CA PHE A 79 15.98 -0.67 -7.40
C PHE A 79 14.81 0.31 -7.28
N VAL A 80 14.90 1.49 -7.94
CA VAL A 80 13.80 2.45 -8.00
C VAL A 80 12.60 1.83 -8.71
N MET A 81 12.80 1.13 -9.82
CA MET A 81 11.72 0.45 -10.56
C MET A 81 11.04 -0.63 -9.72
N ILE A 82 11.81 -1.42 -8.97
CA ILE A 82 11.26 -2.39 -8.00
C ILE A 82 10.44 -1.68 -6.91
N GLY A 83 10.94 -0.56 -6.39
CA GLY A 83 10.23 0.27 -5.41
C GLY A 83 8.91 0.81 -5.95
N GLN A 84 8.93 1.33 -7.17
CA GLN A 84 7.75 1.82 -7.87
C GLN A 84 6.73 0.70 -8.14
N ASN A 85 7.18 -0.46 -8.64
CA ASN A 85 6.32 -1.61 -8.92
C ASN A 85 5.58 -2.10 -7.66
N ARG A 86 6.27 -2.10 -6.51
CA ARG A 86 5.66 -2.47 -5.23
C ARG A 86 4.70 -1.42 -4.70
N GLN A 87 5.03 -0.13 -4.81
CA GLN A 87 4.09 0.94 -4.45
C GLN A 87 2.85 0.87 -5.34
N ALA A 88 3.00 0.61 -6.64
CA ALA A 88 1.89 0.44 -7.56
C ALA A 88 0.98 -0.73 -7.14
N ALA A 89 1.55 -1.88 -6.77
CA ALA A 89 0.78 -3.03 -6.27
C ALA A 89 0.02 -2.70 -4.96
N PHE A 90 0.65 -1.99 -4.02
CA PHE A 90 -0.03 -1.59 -2.78
C PHE A 90 -1.14 -0.56 -3.04
N GLN A 91 -0.91 0.40 -3.94
CA GLN A 91 -1.92 1.38 -4.34
C GLN A 91 -3.09 0.72 -5.07
N GLN A 92 -2.84 -0.30 -5.89
CA GLN A 92 -3.90 -1.10 -6.52
C GLN A 92 -4.76 -1.83 -5.48
N ILE A 93 -4.14 -2.53 -4.53
CA ILE A 93 -4.87 -3.22 -3.45
C ILE A 93 -5.71 -2.23 -2.64
N LYS A 94 -5.14 -1.07 -2.31
CA LYS A 94 -5.86 -0.01 -1.60
C LYS A 94 -7.04 0.52 -2.44
N ALA A 95 -6.82 0.79 -3.73
CA ALA A 95 -7.86 1.27 -4.62
C ALA A 95 -8.99 0.25 -4.80
N ASP A 96 -8.69 -1.04 -4.90
CA ASP A 96 -9.70 -2.11 -4.97
C ASP A 96 -10.54 -2.18 -3.69
N HIS A 97 -9.90 -2.05 -2.52
CA HIS A 97 -10.62 -2.00 -1.25
C HIS A 97 -11.52 -0.76 -1.14
N ASP A 98 -10.98 0.43 -1.45
CA ASP A 98 -11.72 1.69 -1.44
C ASP A 98 -12.90 1.65 -2.44
N PHE A 99 -12.74 0.97 -3.59
CA PHE A 99 -13.80 0.79 -4.58
C PHE A 99 -14.97 -0.04 -4.04
N VAL A 100 -14.69 -1.15 -3.36
CA VAL A 100 -15.73 -2.01 -2.76
C VAL A 100 -16.51 -1.26 -1.68
N GLU A 101 -15.82 -0.49 -0.85
CA GLU A 101 -16.45 0.34 0.18
C GLU A 101 -17.38 1.40 -0.44
N GLN A 102 -16.90 2.13 -1.46
CA GLN A 102 -17.70 3.12 -2.17
C GLN A 102 -18.89 2.52 -2.92
N GLU A 103 -18.76 1.33 -3.52
CA GLU A 103 -19.89 0.67 -4.19
C GLU A 103 -21.00 0.32 -3.19
N LEU A 104 -20.62 -0.14 -2.00
CA LEU A 104 -21.56 -0.48 -0.93
C LEU A 104 -22.24 0.78 -0.37
N GLU A 105 -21.49 1.86 -0.15
CA GLU A 105 -22.04 3.16 0.23
C GLU A 105 -23.02 3.70 -0.81
N LEU A 106 -22.68 3.63 -2.10
CA LEU A 106 -23.53 4.12 -3.18
C LEU A 106 -24.83 3.32 -3.30
N LYS A 107 -24.77 1.98 -3.17
CA LYS A 107 -25.96 1.12 -3.12
C LYS A 107 -26.86 1.50 -1.94
N THR A 108 -26.28 1.61 -0.75
CA THR A 108 -27.00 1.99 0.47
C THR A 108 -27.66 3.36 0.32
N ASN A 109 -26.94 4.35 -0.22
CA ASN A 109 -27.46 5.70 -0.45
C ASN A 109 -28.61 5.71 -1.48
N THR A 110 -28.49 4.91 -2.53
CA THR A 110 -29.54 4.73 -3.54
C THR A 110 -30.79 4.09 -2.94
N GLU A 111 -30.63 3.06 -2.11
CA GLU A 111 -31.74 2.40 -1.41
C GLU A 111 -32.43 3.34 -0.42
N LEU A 112 -31.66 4.09 0.37
CA LEU A 112 -32.19 5.15 1.25
C LEU A 112 -32.99 6.18 0.46
N THR A 113 -32.46 6.65 -0.67
CA THR A 113 -33.15 7.63 -1.53
C THR A 113 -34.46 7.06 -2.08
N ARG A 114 -34.48 5.80 -2.53
CA ARG A 114 -35.71 5.13 -2.97
C ARG A 114 -36.72 4.97 -1.85
N ALA A 115 -36.28 4.59 -0.65
CA ALA A 115 -37.14 4.46 0.51
C ALA A 115 -37.75 5.81 0.91
N ILE A 116 -36.95 6.88 0.96
CA ILE A 116 -37.42 8.25 1.21
C ILE A 116 -38.44 8.67 0.15
N HIS A 117 -38.16 8.41 -1.12
CA HIS A 117 -39.08 8.75 -2.21
C HIS A 117 -40.41 8.00 -2.10
N ALA A 118 -40.37 6.69 -1.78
CA ALA A 118 -41.57 5.88 -1.56
C ALA A 118 -42.40 6.41 -0.38
N MET A 119 -41.77 6.63 0.78
CA MET A 119 -42.45 7.18 1.97
C MET A 119 -43.03 8.57 1.70
N THR A 120 -42.31 9.44 0.98
CA THR A 120 -42.78 10.79 0.62
C THR A 120 -43.98 10.73 -0.31
N THR A 121 -43.96 9.81 -1.28
CA THR A 121 -45.07 9.59 -2.22
C THR A 121 -46.32 9.09 -1.50
N GLU A 122 -46.17 8.14 -0.57
CA GLU A 122 -47.27 7.63 0.25
C GLU A 122 -47.86 8.73 1.16
N LEU A 123 -47.01 9.50 1.84
CA LEU A 123 -47.42 10.65 2.65
C LEU A 123 -48.20 11.67 1.81
N HIS A 124 -47.71 11.98 0.61
CA HIS A 124 -48.38 12.90 -0.31
C HIS A 124 -49.76 12.38 -0.74
N SER A 125 -49.86 11.09 -1.08
CA SER A 125 -51.12 10.45 -1.46
C SER A 125 -52.16 10.53 -0.35
N ARG A 126 -51.79 10.12 0.87
CA ARG A 126 -52.70 10.13 2.04
C ARG A 126 -53.15 11.56 2.40
N LEU A 127 -52.26 12.54 2.27
CA LEU A 127 -52.57 13.95 2.56
C LEU A 127 -53.53 14.57 1.53
N ILE A 128 -53.51 14.11 0.27
CA ILE A 128 -54.49 14.51 -0.74
C ILE A 128 -55.86 13.88 -0.47
N GLU A 129 -55.91 12.59 -0.11
CA GLU A 129 -57.15 11.91 0.28
C GLU A 129 -57.84 12.57 1.48
N ASP A 130 -57.11 12.85 2.56
CA ASP A 130 -57.67 13.51 3.76
C ASP A 130 -58.20 14.92 3.49
N ARG A 131 -57.64 15.62 2.48
CA ARG A 131 -58.15 16.93 2.04
C ARG A 131 -59.38 16.80 1.13
N ALA A 132 -59.55 15.69 0.41
CA ALA A 132 -60.69 15.48 -0.48
C ALA A 132 -61.97 15.05 0.25
N GLU A 133 -61.85 14.50 1.47
CA GLU A 133 -62.98 14.11 2.32
C GLU A 133 -63.56 15.26 3.18
N LYS A 134 -62.93 16.43 3.19
CA LYS A 134 -63.42 17.66 3.86
C LYS A 134 -64.01 18.66 2.89
#